data_AF-A0A660VBP9-F1
#
_entry.id   AF-A0A660VBP9-F1
#
_cell.length_a   1.000
_cell.length_b   1.000
_cell.length_c   1.000
_cell.angle_alpha   90.00
_cell.angle_beta   90.00
_cell.angle_gamma   90.00
#
_symmetry.space_group_name_H-M   'P 1'
#
loop_
_entity.id
_entity.type
_entity.pdbx_description
1 polymer ?
#
loop_
_entity_poly.entity_id
_entity_poly.type
_entity_poly.pdbx_seq_one_letter_code
_entity_poly.pdbx_strand_id
1 'polypeptide(L)'
;MIVCPHCGKSVPPQMRFCPHCGGQIDVDFEQIRHKLAAEKRREEAMEKERRARKFLITSIFIFIAALSLLLAVPRSIPNLCAYPVYYAPPQKSAFDAANWLIKDPAEIPRGQNSILSVPLD
;
A
#
# COMPACT_ATOMS: atom_id res chain seq x y z
N MET A 1 50.27 -2.45 -16.80
CA MET A 1 51.73 -2.20 -16.84
C MET A 1 52.26 -2.29 -15.42
N ILE A 2 53.37 -3.00 -15.19
CA ILE A 2 53.99 -3.15 -13.86
C ILE A 2 55.41 -2.61 -13.91
N VAL A 3 55.94 -2.16 -12.78
CA VAL A 3 57.33 -1.68 -12.68
C VAL A 3 58.22 -2.84 -12.25
N CYS A 4 59.32 -3.07 -12.95
CA CYS A 4 60.27 -4.11 -12.58
C CYS A 4 60.97 -3.74 -11.26
N PRO A 5 60.93 -4.60 -10.22
CA PRO A 5 61.59 -4.32 -8.94
C PRO A 5 63.12 -4.28 -9.03
N HIS A 6 63.71 -4.89 -10.08
CA HIS A 6 65.16 -4.93 -10.26
C HIS A 6 65.73 -3.70 -10.97
N CYS A 7 64.99 -3.09 -11.91
CA CYS A 7 65.53 -2.02 -12.75
C CYS A 7 64.64 -0.78 -12.87
N GLY A 8 63.43 -0.78 -12.28
CA GLY A 8 62.52 0.36 -12.29
C GLY A 8 61.85 0.68 -13.63
N LYS A 9 62.11 -0.10 -14.68
CA LYS A 9 61.47 0.10 -16.01
C LYS A 9 60.06 -0.49 -16.04
N SER A 10 59.18 0.10 -16.86
CA SER A 10 57.82 -0.43 -17.06
C SER A 10 57.84 -1.66 -17.94
N VAL A 11 57.17 -2.73 -17.51
CA VAL A 11 57.11 -4.02 -18.21
C VAL A 11 55.65 -4.47 -18.27
N PRO A 12 55.22 -5.18 -19.31
CA PRO A 12 53.92 -5.83 -19.33
C PRO A 12 53.79 -6.88 -18.20
N PRO A 13 52.62 -6.99 -17.55
CA PRO A 13 52.40 -7.82 -16.36
C PRO A 13 52.47 -9.33 -16.57
N GLN A 14 52.52 -9.78 -17.82
CA GLN A 14 52.41 -11.19 -18.22
C GLN A 14 53.77 -11.83 -18.55
N MET A 15 54.88 -11.09 -18.38
CA MET A 15 56.24 -11.60 -18.61
C MET A 15 56.87 -12.11 -17.31
N ARG A 16 57.43 -13.33 -17.35
CA ARG A 16 58.18 -13.94 -16.24
C ARG A 16 59.58 -13.33 -16.04
N PHE A 17 60.10 -12.62 -17.04
CA PHE A 17 61.43 -12.00 -17.02
C PHE A 17 61.36 -10.59 -17.59
N CYS A 18 62.17 -9.69 -17.05
CA CYS A 18 62.28 -8.33 -17.55
C CYS A 18 63.08 -8.29 -18.86
N PRO A 19 62.55 -7.75 -19.97
CA PRO A 19 63.28 -7.64 -21.24
C PRO A 19 64.42 -6.63 -21.18
N HIS A 20 64.49 -5.79 -20.14
CA HIS A 20 65.51 -4.74 -20.03
C HIS A 20 66.69 -5.10 -19.14
N CYS A 21 66.49 -5.91 -18.10
CA CYS A 21 67.56 -6.29 -17.17
C CYS A 21 67.74 -7.80 -17.02
N GLY A 22 66.88 -8.63 -17.61
CA GLY A 22 66.92 -10.09 -17.47
C GLY A 22 66.47 -10.61 -16.11
N GLY A 23 66.18 -9.72 -15.14
CA GLY A 23 65.70 -10.11 -13.81
C GLY A 23 64.35 -10.83 -13.88
N GLN A 24 64.20 -11.88 -13.08
CA GLN A 24 62.96 -12.64 -13.01
C GLN A 24 61.87 -11.80 -12.33
N ILE A 25 60.72 -11.71 -12.96
CA ILE A 25 59.54 -11.03 -12.43
C ILE A 25 58.64 -12.13 -11.90
N ASP A 26 58.98 -12.65 -10.72
CA ASP A 26 58.21 -13.70 -10.07
C ASP A 26 57.11 -13.05 -9.23
N VAL A 27 56.05 -12.59 -9.91
CA VAL A 27 54.82 -12.22 -9.23
C VAL A 27 54.09 -13.52 -8.96
N ASP A 28 54.03 -13.94 -7.69
CA ASP A 28 53.34 -15.17 -7.31
C ASP A 28 51.82 -15.00 -7.49
N PHE A 29 51.36 -15.25 -8.72
CA PHE A 29 49.95 -15.18 -9.10
C PHE A 29 49.09 -16.15 -8.29
N GLU A 30 49.68 -17.21 -7.75
CA GLU A 30 48.96 -18.18 -6.93
C GLU A 30 48.68 -17.62 -5.54
N GLN A 31 49.68 -17.03 -4.89
CA GLN A 31 49.47 -16.29 -3.64
C GLN A 31 48.51 -15.11 -3.81
N ILE A 32 48.62 -14.37 -4.92
CA ILE A 32 47.72 -13.26 -5.20
C ILE A 32 46.29 -13.78 -5.38
N ARG A 33 46.07 -14.84 -6.15
CA ARG A 33 44.75 -15.47 -6.31
C ARG A 33 44.19 -15.98 -4.99
N HIS A 34 45.01 -16.60 -4.14
CA HIS A 34 44.58 -17.09 -2.84
C HIS A 34 44.16 -15.96 -1.89
N LYS A 35 44.94 -14.86 -1.85
CA LYS A 35 44.60 -13.67 -1.05
C LYS A 35 43.32 -13.00 -1.54
N LEU A 36 43.19 -12.79 -2.86
CA LEU A 36 41.98 -12.24 -3.47
C LEU A 36 40.74 -13.10 -3.18
N ALA A 37 40.87 -14.43 -3.25
CA ALA A 37 39.77 -15.35 -2.92
C ALA A 37 39.37 -15.29 -1.44
N ALA A 38 40.33 -15.10 -0.53
CA ALA A 38 40.07 -14.94 0.90
C ALA A 38 39.42 -13.58 1.21
N GLU A 39 39.86 -12.50 0.58
CA GLU A 39 39.29 -11.16 0.74
C GLU A 39 37.85 -11.09 0.23
N LYS A 40 37.58 -11.65 -0.95
CA LYS A 40 36.22 -11.71 -1.50
C LYS A 40 35.22 -12.38 -0.54
N ARG A 41 35.63 -13.47 0.12
CA ARG A 41 34.79 -14.15 1.14
C ARG A 41 34.50 -13.25 2.34
N ARG A 42 35.46 -12.40 2.74
CA ARG A 42 35.28 -11.43 3.84
C ARG A 42 34.32 -10.31 3.43
N GLU A 43 34.42 -9.82 2.21
CA GLU A 43 33.50 -8.81 1.67
C GLU A 43 32.06 -9.33 1.60
N GLU A 44 31.86 -10.55 1.10
CA GLU A 44 30.54 -11.18 1.04
C GLU A 44 29.95 -11.44 2.44
N ALA A 45 30.78 -11.73 3.44
CA ALA A 45 30.35 -11.84 4.83
C ALA A 45 29.88 -10.50 5.39
N MET A 46 30.61 -9.41 5.13
CA MET A 46 30.22 -8.06 5.57
C MET A 46 28.99 -7.51 4.83
N GLU A 47 28.79 -7.89 3.57
CA GLU A 47 27.63 -7.40 2.80
C GLU A 47 26.30 -7.91 3.36
N LYS A 48 26.26 -9.15 3.85
CA LYS A 48 25.05 -9.73 4.47
C LYS A 48 24.59 -8.92 5.67
N GLU A 49 25.52 -8.49 6.51
CA GLU A 49 25.19 -7.69 7.70
C GLU A 49 24.72 -6.28 7.35
N ARG A 50 25.38 -5.62 6.38
CA ARG A 50 25.02 -4.26 6.00
C ARG A 50 23.63 -4.21 5.38
N ARG A 51 23.27 -5.23 4.58
CA ARG A 51 21.96 -5.31 3.93
C ARG A 51 20.86 -5.57 4.97
N ALA A 52 21.10 -6.49 5.92
CA ALA A 52 20.16 -6.76 7.01
C ALA A 52 19.93 -5.52 7.91
N ARG A 53 20.99 -4.82 8.32
CA ARG A 53 20.86 -3.61 9.16
C ARG A 53 20.08 -2.50 8.45
N LYS A 54 20.30 -2.29 7.15
CA LYS A 54 19.51 -1.33 6.36
C LYS A 54 18.03 -1.69 6.34
N PHE A 55 17.70 -2.95 6.08
CA PHE A 55 16.31 -3.41 6.10
C PHE A 55 15.65 -3.19 7.47
N LEU A 56 16.35 -3.53 8.56
CA LEU A 56 15.87 -3.31 9.93
C LEU A 56 15.60 -1.82 10.19
N ILE A 57 16.54 -0.94 9.85
CA ILE A 57 16.38 0.52 10.04
C ILE A 57 15.20 1.05 9.22
N THR A 58 15.08 0.65 7.95
CA THR A 58 13.97 1.09 7.09
C THR A 58 12.61 0.61 7.61
N SER A 59 12.53 -0.63 8.10
CA SER A 59 11.29 -1.19 8.67
C SER A 59 10.89 -0.45 9.94
N ILE A 60 11.84 -0.18 10.85
CA ILE A 60 11.61 0.57 12.07
C ILE A 60 11.11 1.99 11.77
N PHE A 61 11.73 2.69 10.80
CA PHE A 61 11.32 4.04 10.42
C PHE A 61 9.88 4.08 9.87
N ILE A 62 9.52 3.14 8.98
CA ILE A 62 8.16 3.03 8.44
C ILE A 62 7.14 2.79 9.56
N PHE A 63 7.48 1.90 10.50
CA PHE A 63 6.61 1.59 11.63
C PHE A 63 6.39 2.80 12.55
N ILE A 64 7.45 3.53 12.88
CA ILE A 64 7.38 4.76 13.69
C ILE A 64 6.53 5.83 12.98
N ALA A 65 6.71 6.03 11.68
CA ALA A 65 5.93 6.99 10.91
C ALA A 65 4.43 6.61 10.89
N ALA A 66 4.11 5.33 10.70
CA ALA A 66 2.74 4.83 10.73
C ALA A 66 2.09 4.99 12.11
N LEU A 67 2.80 4.66 13.19
CA LEU A 67 2.32 4.89 14.56
C LEU A 67 2.10 6.37 14.85
N SER A 68 3.02 7.23 14.42
CA SER A 68 2.88 8.67 14.58
C SER A 68 1.65 9.19 13.85
N LEU A 69 1.40 8.73 12.63
CA LEU A 69 0.20 9.07 11.88
C LEU A 69 -1.07 8.54 12.55
N LEU A 70 -1.03 7.32 13.09
CA LEU A 70 -2.17 6.71 13.81
C LEU A 70 -2.51 7.43 15.11
N LEU A 71 -1.52 7.99 15.79
CA LEU A 71 -1.69 8.79 17.00
C LEU A 71 -2.10 10.25 16.68
N ALA A 72 -1.56 10.81 15.59
CA ALA A 72 -1.83 12.17 15.15
C ALA A 72 -3.16 12.33 14.40
N VAL A 73 -3.65 11.26 13.76
CA VAL A 73 -5.06 11.15 13.41
C VAL A 73 -5.75 10.79 14.71
N PRO A 74 -6.34 11.74 15.47
CA PRO A 74 -7.26 11.35 16.53
C PRO A 74 -8.21 10.38 15.85
N ARG A 75 -8.35 9.17 16.37
CA ARG A 75 -9.51 8.35 16.06
C ARG A 75 -10.71 9.19 16.49
N SER A 76 -11.13 10.12 15.62
CA SER A 76 -12.42 10.76 15.66
C SER A 76 -13.35 9.60 15.39
N ILE A 77 -13.69 8.90 16.46
CA ILE A 77 -14.95 8.20 16.59
C ILE A 77 -15.94 9.19 15.96
N PRO A 78 -16.51 8.93 14.77
CA PRO A 78 -17.65 9.72 14.35
C PRO A 78 -18.70 9.39 15.43
N ASN A 79 -18.84 10.30 16.40
CA ASN A 79 -19.87 10.20 17.41
C ASN A 79 -21.18 9.96 16.66
N LEU A 80 -21.76 8.76 16.83
CA LEU A 80 -23.13 8.41 16.41
C LEU A 80 -24.16 9.20 17.25
N CYS A 81 -23.94 10.49 17.45
CA CYS A 81 -24.80 11.34 18.28
C CYS A 81 -25.02 12.68 17.58
N ALA A 82 -25.60 12.62 16.39
CA ALA A 82 -26.34 13.73 15.81
C ALA A 82 -27.39 13.15 14.85
N TYR A 83 -28.33 12.37 15.39
CA TYR A 83 -29.62 12.14 14.73
C TYR A 83 -30.49 13.38 15.02
N PRO A 84 -30.77 14.25 14.04
CA PRO A 84 -31.73 15.32 14.25
C PRO A 84 -33.14 14.70 14.30
N VAL A 85 -33.68 14.64 15.50
CA VAL A 85 -35.11 14.46 15.76
C VAL A 85 -35.84 15.67 15.18
N TYR A 86 -36.38 15.55 13.97
CA TYR A 86 -37.33 16.51 13.45
C TYR A 86 -38.71 16.19 14.01
N TYR A 87 -39.21 17.06 14.89
CA TYR A 87 -40.62 17.13 15.25
C TYR A 87 -41.46 17.37 13.98
N ALA A 88 -42.28 16.40 13.60
CA ALA A 88 -43.38 16.61 12.68
C ALA A 88 -44.53 17.31 13.42
N PRO A 89 -45.08 18.44 12.94
CA PRO A 89 -46.29 19.00 13.50
C PRO A 89 -47.49 18.08 13.21
N PRO A 90 -48.51 18.04 14.08
CA PRO A 90 -49.67 17.17 13.90
C PRO A 90 -50.51 17.69 12.73
N GLN A 91 -50.48 17.00 11.59
CA GLN A 91 -51.44 17.21 10.53
C GLN A 91 -52.69 16.38 10.87
N LYS A 92 -53.77 17.09 11.20
CA LYS A 92 -55.12 16.53 11.25
C LYS A 92 -55.44 15.90 9.89
N SER A 93 -55.67 14.60 9.87
CA SER A 93 -56.66 13.98 9.01
C SER A 93 -57.30 12.82 9.79
N ALA A 94 -58.54 13.05 10.17
CA ALA A 94 -59.43 12.00 10.62
C ALA A 94 -59.61 11.02 9.45
N PHE A 95 -59.21 9.77 9.62
CA PHE A 95 -59.86 8.66 8.94
C PHE A 95 -59.62 7.39 9.73
N ASP A 96 -60.67 7.03 10.47
CA ASP A 96 -60.73 5.91 11.37
C ASP A 96 -60.63 4.56 10.64
N ALA A 97 -59.95 3.65 11.35
CA ALA A 97 -60.27 2.25 11.49
C ALA A 97 -60.52 1.44 10.20
N ALA A 98 -59.53 0.61 9.89
CA ALA A 98 -59.72 -0.66 9.25
C ALA A 98 -60.83 -1.46 9.97
N ASN A 99 -62.02 -1.55 9.38
CA ASN A 99 -62.99 -2.58 9.69
C ASN A 99 -63.12 -3.49 8.47
N TRP A 100 -62.23 -4.48 8.43
CA TRP A 100 -62.30 -5.62 7.52
C TRP A 100 -63.25 -6.64 8.13
N LEU A 101 -64.56 -6.43 7.96
CA LEU A 101 -65.54 -7.50 8.14
C LEU A 101 -66.29 -7.68 6.82
N ILE A 102 -65.91 -8.73 6.09
CA ILE A 102 -66.70 -9.26 4.99
C ILE A 102 -68.06 -9.68 5.58
N LYS A 103 -69.14 -9.04 5.15
CA LYS A 103 -70.44 -9.69 5.12
C LYS A 103 -71.35 -9.13 4.01
N ASP A 104 -71.69 -10.08 3.15
CA ASP A 104 -72.81 -10.19 2.22
C ASP A 104 -72.75 -9.59 0.80
N PRO A 105 -73.12 -10.39 -0.23
CA PRO A 105 -72.87 -10.12 -1.63
C PRO A 105 -74.18 -9.84 -2.36
N ALA A 106 -74.55 -8.59 -2.56
CA ALA A 106 -75.63 -8.26 -3.49
C ALA A 106 -75.57 -6.79 -3.86
N GLU A 107 -75.15 -6.53 -5.10
CA GLU A 107 -75.74 -5.56 -6.05
C GLU A 107 -74.66 -4.91 -6.92
N ILE A 108 -74.55 -5.44 -8.13
CA ILE A 108 -73.86 -4.82 -9.27
C ILE A 108 -74.88 -3.90 -10.00
N PRO A 109 -74.46 -3.01 -10.91
CA PRO A 109 -74.62 -1.57 -10.83
C PRO A 109 -75.74 -1.04 -11.74
N ARG A 110 -76.24 0.19 -11.54
CA ARG A 110 -76.90 0.93 -12.64
C ARG A 110 -76.49 2.39 -12.65
N GLY A 111 -75.82 2.77 -13.73
CA GLY A 111 -75.53 4.15 -14.05
C GLY A 111 -76.78 4.95 -14.37
N GLN A 112 -76.63 6.26 -14.37
CA GLN A 112 -77.47 7.16 -15.15
C GLN A 112 -76.73 8.49 -15.35
N ASN A 113 -76.20 8.63 -16.57
CA ASN A 113 -75.98 9.93 -17.18
C ASN A 113 -77.36 10.40 -17.66
N SER A 114 -77.88 11.55 -17.23
CA SER A 114 -78.70 12.41 -18.09
C SER A 114 -78.88 13.79 -17.47
N ILE A 115 -78.46 14.79 -18.22
CA ILE A 115 -78.96 16.16 -18.22
C ILE A 115 -80.48 16.10 -18.45
N LEU A 116 -81.30 16.84 -17.68
CA LEU A 116 -82.28 17.79 -18.21
C LEU A 116 -83.06 18.52 -17.09
N SER A 117 -83.15 19.81 -17.31
CA SER A 117 -84.00 20.85 -16.72
C SER A 117 -85.48 20.52 -16.58
N VAL A 118 -86.17 21.20 -15.63
CA VAL A 118 -87.45 21.98 -15.75
C VAL A 118 -88.19 22.05 -14.38
N PRO A 119 -88.97 23.12 -14.07
CA PRO A 119 -89.04 23.76 -12.76
C PRO A 119 -90.35 23.57 -11.95
N LEU A 120 -90.31 24.17 -10.75
CA LEU A 120 -91.34 24.74 -9.86
C LEU A 120 -92.84 24.47 -10.13
N ASP A 121 -93.54 24.15 -9.04
CA ASP A 121 -94.74 24.89 -8.60
C ASP A 121 -94.33 26.04 -7.65
#